data_AF-A0A5S4V341-F1
#
_entry.id   AF-A0A5S4V341-F1
#
_cell.length_a   1.000
_cell.length_b   1.000
_cell.length_c   1.000
_cell.angle_alpha   90.00
_cell.angle_beta   90.00
_cell.angle_gamma   90.00
#
_symmetry.space_group_name_H-M   'P 1'
#
loop_
_entity.id
_entity.type
_entity.pdbx_description
1 polymer ?
#
loop_
_entity_poly.entity_id
_entity_poly.type
_entity_poly.pdbx_seq_one_letter_code
_entity_poly.pdbx_strand_id
1 'polypeptide(L)'
;MGSSGGAKRKPNHPSGGQVHEETMNVTEGKSGLWGALAGLFTFALIAVPLSASFAFATNPRTQQLFGGRLSEATQGGYQAFWWIVTIFLFVLPFLVGYAVARLSGRALAIFGAVVALFVIAVLVLGQLFVF
;
A
#
# COMPACT_ATOMS: atom_id res chain seq x y z
N MET A 1 -65.13 57.77 6.57
CA MET A 1 -64.20 57.56 5.44
C MET A 1 -63.29 56.41 5.78
N GLY A 2 -63.28 55.39 4.93
CA GLY A 2 -62.79 54.04 5.22
C GLY A 2 -61.26 53.90 5.22
N SER A 3 -60.82 52.95 6.02
CA SER A 3 -59.46 52.42 6.13
C SER A 3 -59.01 51.72 4.85
N SER A 4 -57.76 51.98 4.44
CA SER A 4 -56.95 51.12 3.56
C SER A 4 -55.49 51.44 3.91
N GLY A 5 -54.68 50.56 4.49
CA GLY A 5 -54.64 49.11 4.32
C GLY A 5 -53.75 48.80 3.12
N GLY A 6 -52.43 48.68 3.34
CA GLY A 6 -51.48 48.46 2.25
C GLY A 6 -50.06 48.13 2.73
N ALA A 7 -49.92 47.12 3.58
CA ALA A 7 -48.62 46.53 3.88
C ALA A 7 -48.00 45.96 2.58
N LYS A 8 -46.83 46.47 2.17
CA LYS A 8 -46.01 45.88 1.11
C LYS A 8 -45.63 44.45 1.51
N ARG A 9 -46.29 43.45 0.94
CA ARG A 9 -45.85 42.05 1.00
C ARG A 9 -44.53 41.91 0.26
N LYS A 10 -43.49 41.44 0.95
CA LYS A 10 -42.31 40.86 0.32
C LYS A 10 -42.76 39.66 -0.54
N PRO A 11 -42.28 39.51 -1.78
CA PRO A 11 -42.45 38.26 -2.49
C PRO A 11 -41.59 37.19 -1.81
N ASN A 12 -42.24 36.21 -1.19
CA ASN A 12 -41.64 34.93 -0.88
C ASN A 12 -41.38 34.22 -2.21
N HIS A 13 -40.12 34.16 -2.64
CA HIS A 13 -39.72 33.22 -3.68
C HIS A 13 -39.56 31.83 -3.04
N PRO A 14 -40.25 30.80 -3.56
CA PRO A 14 -40.16 29.45 -3.03
C PRO A 14 -38.88 28.77 -3.50
N SER A 15 -38.27 28.01 -2.58
CA SER A 15 -37.64 26.71 -2.88
C SER A 15 -36.72 26.67 -4.11
N GLY A 16 -35.54 27.25 -3.99
CA GLY A 16 -34.35 26.67 -4.60
C GLY A 16 -33.72 25.76 -3.56
N GLY A 17 -34.23 24.53 -3.41
CA GLY A 17 -33.49 23.50 -2.71
C GLY A 17 -32.13 23.43 -3.38
N GLN A 18 -31.08 23.81 -2.65
CA GLN A 18 -29.74 23.45 -3.05
C GLN A 18 -29.76 21.94 -3.09
N VAL A 19 -29.93 21.42 -4.30
CA VAL A 19 -29.62 20.04 -4.65
C VAL A 19 -28.25 19.85 -4.03
N HIS A 20 -28.20 19.09 -2.95
CA HIS A 20 -26.98 18.44 -2.55
C HIS A 20 -26.58 17.70 -3.83
N GLU A 21 -25.67 18.28 -4.60
CA GLU A 21 -24.83 17.51 -5.48
C GLU A 21 -24.04 16.60 -4.54
N GLU A 22 -24.71 15.54 -4.06
CA GLU A 22 -24.10 14.24 -3.98
C GLU A 22 -23.61 13.96 -5.40
N THR A 23 -22.44 14.53 -5.70
CA THR A 23 -21.48 13.92 -6.58
C THR A 23 -21.25 12.56 -5.96
N MET A 24 -22.12 11.61 -6.33
CA MET A 24 -21.98 10.21 -6.05
C MET A 24 -20.55 9.92 -6.44
N ASN A 25 -19.70 9.69 -5.44
CA ASN A 25 -18.26 9.65 -5.59
C ASN A 25 -17.91 8.36 -6.32
N VAL A 26 -18.14 8.32 -7.64
CA VAL A 26 -17.83 7.20 -8.53
C VAL A 26 -16.33 6.92 -8.52
N THR A 27 -15.51 7.88 -8.07
CA THR A 27 -14.07 7.72 -7.86
C THR A 27 -13.75 6.78 -6.71
N GLU A 28 -14.55 6.73 -5.65
CA GLU A 28 -14.22 5.97 -4.43
C GLU A 28 -14.39 4.45 -4.59
N GLY A 29 -15.38 4.00 -5.36
CA GLY A 29 -15.49 2.58 -5.74
C GLY A 29 -14.39 2.14 -6.72
N LYS A 30 -13.98 3.05 -7.62
CA LYS A 30 -12.98 2.77 -8.66
C LYS A 30 -11.56 2.78 -8.09
N SER A 31 -11.25 3.66 -7.14
CA SER A 31 -9.93 3.74 -6.49
C SER A 31 -9.60 2.47 -5.70
N GLY A 32 -10.60 1.86 -5.03
CA GLY A 32 -10.44 0.57 -4.36
C GLY A 32 -10.07 -0.57 -5.31
N LEU A 33 -10.70 -0.63 -6.49
CA LEU A 33 -10.40 -1.63 -7.51
C LEU A 33 -9.00 -1.45 -8.10
N TRP A 34 -8.60 -0.21 -8.37
CA TRP A 34 -7.22 0.10 -8.82
C TRP A 34 -6.18 -0.25 -7.76
N GLY A 35 -6.47 -0.03 -6.48
CA GLY A 35 -5.63 -0.48 -5.38
C GLY A 35 -5.52 -2.00 -5.31
N ALA A 36 -6.63 -2.73 -5.40
CA ALA A 36 -6.63 -4.19 -5.40
C ALA A 36 -5.80 -4.77 -6.56
N LEU A 37 -5.94 -4.19 -7.76
CA LEU A 37 -5.16 -4.60 -8.93
C LEU A 37 -3.66 -4.30 -8.74
N ALA A 38 -3.31 -3.13 -8.20
CA ALA A 38 -1.92 -2.78 -7.90
C ALA A 38 -1.29 -3.74 -6.87
N GLY A 39 -2.05 -4.10 -5.84
CA GLY A 39 -1.64 -5.11 -4.85
C GLY A 39 -1.44 -6.49 -5.49
N LEU A 40 -2.33 -6.92 -6.40
CA LEU A 40 -2.21 -8.18 -7.11
C LEU A 40 -0.95 -8.24 -7.99
N PHE A 41 -0.69 -7.19 -8.77
CA PHE A 41 0.54 -7.12 -9.58
C PHE A 41 1.80 -7.13 -8.71
N THR A 42 1.76 -6.39 -7.60
CA THR A 42 2.85 -6.37 -6.63
C THR A 42 3.09 -7.76 -6.06
N PHE A 43 2.03 -8.47 -5.65
CA PHE A 43 2.13 -9.85 -5.16
C PHE A 43 2.75 -10.78 -6.21
N ALA A 44 2.32 -10.68 -7.46
CA ALA A 44 2.87 -11.47 -8.56
C ALA A 44 4.37 -11.23 -8.77
N LEU A 45 4.81 -9.96 -8.73
CA LEU A 45 6.22 -9.59 -8.91
C LEU A 45 7.11 -10.07 -7.76
N ILE A 46 6.59 -10.06 -6.54
CA ILE A 46 7.36 -10.51 -5.36
C ILE A 46 7.21 -12.00 -5.06
N ALA A 47 6.42 -12.76 -5.83
CA ALA A 47 6.16 -14.16 -5.53
C ALA A 47 7.45 -15.00 -5.45
N VAL A 48 8.38 -14.76 -6.39
CA VAL A 48 9.70 -15.43 -6.41
C VAL A 48 10.51 -15.08 -5.15
N PRO A 49 10.82 -13.79 -4.84
CA PRO A 49 11.58 -13.48 -3.64
C PRO A 49 10.88 -13.86 -2.33
N LEU A 50 9.54 -13.81 -2.27
CA LEU A 50 8.76 -14.26 -1.12
C LEU A 50 8.92 -15.77 -0.88
N SER A 51 8.89 -16.56 -1.96
CA SER A 51 9.11 -18.01 -1.87
C SER A 51 10.52 -18.36 -1.40
N ALA A 52 11.53 -17.64 -1.90
CA ALA A 52 12.92 -17.82 -1.50
C ALA A 52 13.15 -17.45 -0.02
N SER A 53 12.62 -16.29 0.43
CA SER A 53 12.76 -15.87 1.81
C SER A 53 12.07 -16.85 2.77
N PHE A 54 10.90 -17.37 2.39
CA PHE A 54 10.20 -18.38 3.18
C PHE A 54 10.97 -19.71 3.24
N ALA A 55 11.56 -20.13 2.12
CA ALA A 55 12.39 -21.34 2.07
C ALA A 55 13.63 -21.23 2.98
N PHE A 56 14.32 -20.09 2.97
CA PHE A 56 15.47 -19.84 3.85
C PHE A 56 15.08 -19.71 5.32
N ALA A 57 13.92 -19.10 5.61
CA ALA A 57 13.39 -18.99 6.98
C ALA A 57 13.04 -20.36 7.58
N THR A 58 12.56 -21.29 6.76
CA THR A 58 12.15 -22.64 7.20
C THR A 58 13.29 -23.65 7.20
N ASN A 59 14.37 -23.41 6.46
CA ASN A 59 15.51 -24.32 6.34
C ASN A 59 16.81 -23.67 6.80
N PRO A 60 17.02 -23.43 8.11
CA PRO A 60 18.19 -22.69 8.60
C PRO A 60 19.55 -23.32 8.26
N ARG A 61 19.59 -24.61 7.88
CA ARG A 61 20.81 -25.28 7.40
C ARG A 61 21.30 -24.72 6.06
N THR A 62 20.46 -24.00 5.30
CA THR A 62 20.87 -23.32 4.06
C THR A 62 21.86 -22.20 4.29
N GLN A 63 22.10 -21.78 5.55
CA GLN A 63 23.16 -20.84 5.91
C GLN A 63 24.56 -21.24 5.39
N GLN A 64 24.80 -22.54 5.16
CA GLN A 64 26.07 -23.03 4.60
C GLN A 64 26.28 -22.64 3.12
N LEU A 65 25.20 -22.35 2.39
CA LEU A 65 25.25 -21.89 0.98
C LEU A 65 25.89 -20.50 0.84
N PHE A 66 26.05 -19.79 1.95
CA PHE A 66 26.53 -18.42 2.04
C PHE A 66 28.04 -18.33 2.33
N GLY A 67 28.79 -19.41 2.07
CA GLY A 67 30.25 -19.42 1.93
C GLY A 67 31.05 -18.85 3.10
N GLY A 68 30.57 -19.00 4.35
CA GLY A 68 31.26 -18.49 5.54
C GLY A 68 31.02 -17.00 5.84
N ARG A 69 30.36 -16.23 4.96
CA ARG A 69 29.92 -14.84 5.24
C ARG A 69 29.00 -14.74 6.45
N LEU A 70 28.32 -15.84 6.74
CA LEU A 70 27.40 -15.99 7.85
C LEU A 70 27.90 -17.02 8.87
N SER A 71 29.16 -17.47 8.83
CA SER A 71 29.64 -18.47 9.81
C SER A 71 29.62 -17.98 11.25
N GLU A 72 29.70 -16.66 11.45
CA GLU A 72 29.61 -15.99 12.75
C GLU A 72 28.15 -15.65 13.16
N ALA A 73 27.22 -15.67 12.20
CA ALA A 73 25.81 -15.43 12.49
C ALA A 73 25.21 -16.67 13.18
N THR A 74 24.51 -16.46 14.30
CA THR A 74 23.79 -17.57 14.94
C THR A 74 22.70 -18.07 14.00
N GLN A 75 22.45 -19.38 14.02
CA GLN A 75 21.40 -20.01 13.23
C GLN A 75 20.02 -19.36 13.48
N GLY A 76 19.77 -18.92 14.73
CA GLY A 76 18.57 -18.16 15.09
C GLY A 76 18.53 -16.77 14.45
N GLY A 77 19.66 -16.06 14.36
CA GLY A 77 19.73 -14.76 13.69
C GLY A 77 19.47 -14.85 12.18
N TYR A 78 20.04 -15.86 11.52
CA TYR A 78 19.75 -16.17 10.11
C TYR A 78 18.26 -16.41 9.88
N GLN A 79 17.66 -17.28 10.70
CA GLN A 79 16.25 -17.61 10.60
C GLN A 79 15.33 -16.41 10.87
N ALA A 80 15.63 -15.62 11.92
CA ALA A 80 14.86 -14.43 12.26
C ALA A 80 14.90 -13.38 11.13
N PHE A 81 16.07 -13.15 10.53
CA PHE A 81 16.22 -12.26 9.37
C PHE A 81 15.28 -12.65 8.23
N TRP A 82 15.30 -13.92 7.81
CA TRP A 82 14.46 -14.37 6.69
C TRP A 82 12.97 -14.36 7.01
N TRP A 83 12.58 -14.60 8.27
CA TRP A 83 11.20 -14.42 8.70
C TRP A 83 10.74 -12.96 8.61
N ILE A 84 11.59 -12.01 9.01
CA ILE A 84 11.30 -10.57 8.87
C ILE A 84 11.11 -10.22 7.39
N VAL A 85 12.02 -10.65 6.52
CA VAL A 85 11.90 -10.43 5.07
C VAL A 85 10.60 -11.02 4.52
N THR A 86 10.26 -12.25 4.92
CA THR A 86 9.03 -12.93 4.50
C THR A 86 7.78 -12.18 4.92
N ILE A 87 7.69 -11.75 6.18
CA ILE A 87 6.55 -10.97 6.68
C ILE A 87 6.44 -9.65 5.92
N PHE A 88 7.56 -8.96 5.73
CA PHE A 88 7.56 -7.68 5.02
C PHE A 88 7.07 -7.83 3.58
N LEU A 89 7.60 -8.82 2.84
CA LEU A 89 7.15 -9.13 1.48
C LEU A 89 5.67 -9.53 1.46
N PHE A 90 5.22 -10.34 2.42
CA PHE A 90 3.81 -10.76 2.50
C PHE A 90 2.84 -9.58 2.71
N VAL A 91 3.24 -8.57 3.49
CA VAL A 91 2.42 -7.38 3.77
C VAL A 91 2.48 -6.34 2.65
N LEU A 92 3.59 -6.30 1.90
CA LEU A 92 3.86 -5.34 0.82
C LEU A 92 2.72 -5.16 -0.22
N PRO A 93 2.07 -6.20 -0.76
CA PRO A 93 0.97 -6.02 -1.73
C PRO A 93 -0.23 -5.28 -1.13
N PHE A 94 -0.53 -5.47 0.15
CA PHE A 94 -1.61 -4.76 0.84
C PHE A 94 -1.25 -3.29 1.06
N LEU A 95 0.00 -3.02 1.46
CA LEU A 95 0.52 -1.67 1.60
C LEU A 95 0.47 -0.90 0.28
N VAL A 96 0.91 -1.52 -0.82
CA VAL A 96 0.86 -0.91 -2.16
C VAL A 96 -0.59 -0.71 -2.62
N GLY A 97 -1.46 -1.71 -2.43
CA GLY A 97 -2.86 -1.58 -2.81
C GLY A 97 -3.59 -0.49 -2.03
N TYR A 98 -3.35 -0.38 -0.72
CA TYR A 98 -3.86 0.71 0.10
C TYR A 98 -3.29 2.07 -0.33
N ALA A 99 -1.98 2.13 -0.57
CA ALA A 99 -1.30 3.34 -1.00
C ALA A 99 -1.91 3.89 -2.30
N VAL A 100 -2.12 3.04 -3.30
CA VAL A 100 -2.71 3.42 -4.58
C VAL A 100 -4.18 3.83 -4.42
N ALA A 101 -4.95 3.17 -3.57
CA ALA A 101 -6.37 3.47 -3.37
C ALA A 101 -6.63 4.76 -2.57
N ARG A 102 -5.72 5.14 -1.66
CA ARG A 102 -6.01 6.15 -0.62
C ARG A 102 -4.98 7.27 -0.49
N LEU A 103 -3.76 7.17 -1.04
CA LEU A 103 -2.73 8.20 -0.88
C LEU A 103 -2.70 9.19 -2.05
N SER A 104 -2.29 10.43 -1.75
CA SER A 104 -1.99 11.43 -2.79
C SER A 104 -0.78 11.00 -3.63
N GLY A 105 -0.72 11.41 -4.91
CA GLY A 105 0.37 11.01 -5.81
C GLY A 105 1.79 11.32 -5.28
N ARG A 106 1.94 12.36 -4.45
CA ARG A 106 3.21 12.67 -3.75
C ARG A 106 3.58 11.61 -2.72
N ALA A 107 2.62 11.18 -1.90
CA ALA A 107 2.83 10.13 -0.91
C ALA A 107 3.07 8.76 -1.57
N LEU A 108 2.40 8.47 -2.69
CA LEU A 108 2.64 7.26 -3.48
C LEU A 108 4.06 7.21 -4.04
N ALA A 109 4.59 8.34 -4.54
CA ALA A 109 5.96 8.41 -5.05
C ALA A 109 7.01 8.15 -3.96
N ILE A 110 6.82 8.73 -2.76
CA ILE A 110 7.71 8.51 -1.61
C ILE A 110 7.67 7.04 -1.19
N PHE A 111 6.47 6.48 -1.07
CA PHE A 111 6.29 5.08 -0.69
C PHE A 111 6.92 4.12 -1.72
N GLY A 112 6.71 4.38 -3.01
CA GLY A 112 7.32 3.64 -4.11
C GLY A 112 8.85 3.70 -4.07
N ALA A 113 9.43 4.87 -3.75
CA ALA A 113 10.88 5.01 -3.61
C ALA A 113 11.44 4.19 -2.43
N VAL A 114 10.76 4.19 -1.28
CA VAL A 114 11.16 3.39 -0.11
C VAL A 114 11.08 1.88 -0.42
N VAL A 115 9.99 1.44 -1.06
CA VAL A 115 9.85 0.03 -1.48
C VAL A 115 10.92 -0.36 -2.49
N ALA A 116 11.20 0.48 -3.50
CA ALA A 116 12.23 0.22 -4.49
C ALA A 116 13.62 0.10 -3.84
N LEU A 117 13.96 1.02 -2.93
CA LEU A 117 15.21 0.96 -2.16
C LEU A 117 15.29 -0.30 -1.30
N PHE A 118 14.19 -0.70 -0.66
CA PHE A 118 14.14 -1.93 0.12
C PHE A 118 14.34 -3.16 -0.76
N VAL A 119 13.69 -3.24 -1.91
CA VAL A 119 13.88 -4.34 -2.87
C VAL A 119 15.31 -4.37 -3.37
N ILE A 120 15.90 -3.22 -3.72
CA ILE A 120 17.33 -3.14 -4.10
C ILE A 120 18.21 -3.63 -2.95
N ALA A 121 17.96 -3.19 -1.71
CA ALA A 121 18.71 -3.65 -0.55
C ALA A 121 18.60 -5.17 -0.38
N VAL A 122 17.40 -5.75 -0.50
CA VAL A 122 17.20 -7.20 -0.44
C VAL A 122 17.89 -7.92 -1.60
N LEU A 123 17.88 -7.37 -2.82
CA LEU A 123 18.57 -7.94 -3.98
C LEU A 123 20.09 -7.86 -3.81
N VAL A 124 20.62 -6.76 -3.29
CA VAL A 124 22.05 -6.58 -3.00
C VAL A 124 22.47 -7.49 -1.86
N LEU A 125 21.70 -7.60 -0.77
CA LEU A 125 21.95 -8.59 0.26
C LEU A 125 21.88 -9.99 -0.34
N GLY A 126 20.86 -10.30 -1.14
CA GLY A 126 20.75 -11.55 -1.88
C GLY A 126 22.00 -11.83 -2.72
N GLN A 127 22.55 -10.83 -3.41
CA GLN A 127 23.80 -10.96 -4.16
C GLN A 127 25.03 -11.16 -3.26
N LEU A 128 25.13 -10.45 -2.13
CA LEU A 128 26.28 -10.54 -1.24
C LEU A 128 26.32 -11.83 -0.41
N PHE A 129 25.16 -12.47 -0.28
CA PHE A 129 24.96 -13.62 0.59
C PHE A 129 24.72 -14.90 -0.26
N VAL A 130 23.87 -14.88 -1.28
CA VAL A 130 23.49 -16.06 -2.08
C VAL A 130 24.44 -16.32 -3.27
N PHE A 131 25.17 -15.31 -3.76
CA PHE A 131 26.16 -15.40 -4.85
C PHE A 131 27.54 -14.94 -4.38
#